data_AF-A0ABD6EYJ8-F1
#
_entry.id   AF-A0ABD6EYJ8-F1
#
_cell.length_a   1.000
_cell.length_b   1.000
_cell.length_c   1.000
_cell.angle_alpha   90.00
_cell.angle_beta   90.00
_cell.angle_gamma   90.00
#
_symmetry.space_group_name_H-M   'P 1'
#
loop_
_entity.id
_entity.type
_entity.pdbx_description
1 polymer ?
#
loop_
_entity_poly.entity_id
_entity_poly.type
_entity_poly.pdbx_seq_one_letter_code
_entity_poly.pdbx_strand_id
1 'polypeptide(L)'
;AALETGNIPLAHNVAECLQMDPKEYLALLNRFKSYSPKEYQLYHIDVHLGKYRSALNHIAKCVDHFEEAIKLIEERELYSQAVLAFHGTPNFTNICNLVASNLEAKHCYGEASLLYRKAANFKRAFECHQFILDWKAMIDMYEYAEISAEELKRRLAKVSIRLEEDGRFFDAAEALSFSGKKEHSSKIVKLYCQGGNWRNATEFSLRFDEVVPVLNEQLRDRYYSLKKNIMCWRAELERHCNRLQVVRSKKKAMLQAWADGDFEENDVQSEAFSDASSMISSASRASRMSTASSRRRKHVEK
;
A
#
# COMPACT_ATOMS: atom_id res chain seq x y z
N ALA A 1 6.95 -3.41 41.46
CA ALA A 1 8.43 -3.50 41.55
C ALA A 1 8.91 -4.84 42.10
N ALA A 2 8.76 -5.15 43.40
CA ALA A 2 9.33 -6.39 43.97
C ALA A 2 8.77 -7.67 43.35
N LEU A 3 7.45 -7.75 43.13
CA LEU A 3 6.80 -8.89 42.49
C LEU A 3 7.28 -9.13 41.04
N GLU A 4 7.67 -8.07 40.32
CA GLU A 4 8.16 -8.14 38.93
C GLU A 4 9.49 -8.88 38.80
N THR A 5 10.27 -8.96 39.88
CA THR A 5 11.52 -9.72 39.90
C THR A 5 11.29 -11.23 39.92
N GLY A 6 10.03 -11.68 40.10
CA GLY A 6 9.70 -13.08 40.33
C GLY A 6 10.23 -13.64 41.65
N ASN A 7 10.85 -12.82 42.49
CA ASN A 7 11.38 -13.23 43.79
C ASN A 7 10.29 -13.07 44.87
N ILE A 8 9.56 -14.16 45.13
CA ILE A 8 8.47 -14.17 46.11
C ILE A 8 8.95 -13.78 47.53
N PRO A 9 10.10 -14.26 48.04
CA PRO A 9 10.66 -13.77 49.31
C PRO A 9 10.89 -12.25 49.34
N LEU A 10 11.42 -11.65 48.28
CA LEU A 10 11.60 -10.21 48.20
C LEU A 10 10.25 -9.47 48.22
N ALA A 11 9.26 -9.98 47.48
CA ALA A 11 7.91 -9.41 47.47
C ALA A 11 7.24 -9.46 48.86
N HIS A 12 7.48 -10.54 49.62
CA HIS A 12 7.00 -10.68 50.99
C HIS A 12 7.59 -9.59 51.90
N ASN A 13 8.92 -9.42 51.91
CA ASN A 13 9.58 -8.42 52.75
C ASN A 13 9.12 -7.00 52.43
N VAL A 14 8.91 -6.70 51.14
CA VAL A 14 8.40 -5.39 50.73
C VAL A 14 6.95 -5.18 51.17
N ALA A 15 6.10 -6.20 51.10
CA ALA A 15 4.71 -6.11 51.58
C ALA A 15 4.63 -5.87 53.10
N GLU A 16 5.50 -6.52 53.89
CA GLU A 16 5.63 -6.28 55.33
C GLU A 16 6.07 -4.84 55.63
N CYS A 17 7.09 -4.34 54.94
CA CYS A 17 7.56 -2.96 55.09
C CYS A 17 6.49 -1.92 54.74
N LEU A 18 5.59 -2.23 53.79
CA LEU A 18 4.49 -1.37 53.37
C LEU A 18 3.24 -1.49 54.26
N GLN A 19 3.27 -2.34 55.30
CA GLN A 19 2.13 -2.57 56.21
C GLN A 19 0.84 -2.96 55.47
N MET A 20 0.96 -3.72 54.37
CA MET A 20 -0.18 -4.27 53.65
C MET A 20 -0.92 -5.31 54.50
N ASP A 21 -2.21 -5.54 54.25
CA ASP A 21 -2.97 -6.56 54.99
C ASP A 21 -2.35 -7.97 54.80
N PRO A 22 -1.84 -8.60 55.88
CA PRO A 22 -1.24 -9.93 55.82
C PRO A 22 -2.15 -10.99 55.23
N LYS A 23 -3.46 -10.91 55.44
CA LYS A 23 -4.39 -11.90 54.91
C LYS A 23 -4.43 -11.86 53.39
N GLU A 24 -4.42 -10.66 52.82
CA GLU A 24 -4.52 -10.48 51.37
C GLU A 24 -3.20 -10.81 50.66
N TYR A 25 -2.07 -10.22 51.12
CA TYR A 25 -0.80 -10.43 50.40
C TYR A 25 -0.26 -11.85 50.60
N LEU A 26 -0.43 -12.49 51.77
CA LEU A 26 0.02 -13.88 51.97
C LEU A 26 -0.79 -14.85 51.11
N ALA A 27 -2.11 -14.67 51.01
CA ALA A 27 -2.95 -15.49 50.15
C ALA A 27 -2.50 -15.39 48.68
N LEU A 28 -2.22 -14.17 48.21
CA LEU A 28 -1.72 -13.92 46.86
C LEU A 28 -0.35 -14.55 46.61
N LEU A 29 0.62 -14.35 47.51
CA LEU A 29 1.97 -14.91 47.37
C LEU A 29 1.97 -16.45 47.45
N ASN A 30 1.14 -17.04 48.31
CA ASN A 30 0.99 -18.49 48.39
C ASN A 30 0.36 -19.07 47.12
N ARG A 31 -0.62 -18.37 46.53
CA ARG A 31 -1.14 -18.74 45.21
C ARG A 31 -0.03 -18.76 44.16
N PHE A 32 0.80 -17.71 44.07
CA PHE A 32 1.92 -17.72 43.12
C PHE A 32 2.94 -18.85 43.40
N LYS A 33 3.25 -19.15 44.66
CA LYS A 33 4.14 -20.28 45.02
C LYS A 33 3.61 -21.64 44.58
N SER A 34 2.30 -21.78 44.44
CA SER A 34 1.69 -23.06 44.02
C SER A 34 1.91 -23.39 42.54
N TYR A 35 2.24 -22.38 41.71
CA TYR A 35 2.50 -22.57 40.29
C TYR A 35 3.92 -23.10 40.05
N SER A 36 4.01 -24.18 39.27
CA SER A 36 5.25 -24.81 38.82
C SER A 36 5.09 -25.23 37.35
N PRO A 37 6.10 -25.12 36.49
CA PRO A 37 7.47 -24.66 36.75
C PRO A 37 7.59 -23.13 36.94
N LYS A 38 8.81 -22.63 37.14
CA LYS A 38 9.07 -21.21 37.44
C LYS A 38 8.50 -20.27 36.38
N GLU A 39 8.55 -20.66 35.12
CA GLU A 39 7.98 -19.94 33.98
C GLU A 39 6.47 -19.77 34.13
N TYR A 40 5.76 -20.82 34.57
CA TYR A 40 4.31 -20.74 34.78
C TYR A 40 3.95 -19.82 35.95
N GLN A 41 4.77 -19.82 37.00
CA GLN A 41 4.64 -18.83 38.08
C GLN A 41 4.83 -17.39 37.59
N LEU A 42 5.88 -17.14 36.78
CA LEU A 42 6.15 -15.81 36.22
C LEU A 42 5.01 -15.35 35.29
N TYR A 43 4.44 -16.26 34.51
CA TYR A 43 3.25 -15.99 33.71
C TYR A 43 2.09 -15.46 34.58
N HIS A 44 1.71 -16.17 35.65
CA HIS A 44 0.59 -15.75 36.52
C HIS A 44 0.87 -14.42 37.23
N ILE A 45 2.13 -14.19 37.62
CA ILE A 45 2.57 -12.90 38.18
C ILE A 45 2.40 -11.78 37.14
N ASP A 46 2.89 -11.97 35.92
CA ASP A 46 2.81 -10.96 34.87
C ASP A 46 1.38 -10.69 34.41
N VAL A 47 0.53 -11.72 34.37
CA VAL A 47 -0.93 -11.56 34.13
C VAL A 47 -1.56 -10.71 35.22
N HIS A 48 -1.24 -10.97 36.49
CA HIS A 48 -1.75 -10.18 37.63
C HIS A 48 -1.29 -8.71 37.56
N LEU A 49 -0.08 -8.46 37.05
CA LEU A 49 0.48 -7.12 36.87
C LEU A 49 0.06 -6.44 35.55
N GLY A 50 -0.76 -7.08 34.71
CA GLY A 50 -1.18 -6.56 33.41
C GLY A 50 -0.08 -6.55 32.33
N LYS A 51 1.04 -7.23 32.56
CA LYS A 51 2.20 -7.30 31.64
C LYS A 51 2.05 -8.45 30.63
N TYR A 52 0.98 -8.43 29.84
CA TYR A 52 0.60 -9.58 29.00
C TYR A 52 1.64 -10.01 27.95
N ARG A 53 2.42 -9.07 27.39
CA ARG A 53 3.52 -9.41 26.46
C ARG A 53 4.62 -10.24 27.12
N SER A 54 4.94 -9.93 28.37
CA SER A 54 5.93 -10.67 29.16
C SER A 54 5.36 -12.01 29.60
N ALA A 55 4.11 -12.02 30.07
CA ALA A 55 3.38 -13.24 30.39
C ALA A 55 3.39 -14.24 29.22
N LEU A 56 3.16 -13.76 27.99
CA LEU A 56 3.18 -14.59 26.79
C LEU A 56 4.52 -15.30 26.56
N ASN A 57 5.65 -14.61 26.80
CA ASN A 57 6.98 -15.20 26.67
C ASN A 57 7.24 -16.28 27.73
N HIS A 58 6.62 -16.16 28.91
CA HIS A 58 6.73 -17.15 29.96
C HIS A 58 5.90 -18.40 29.65
N ILE A 59 4.62 -18.24 29.32
CA ILE A 59 3.75 -19.38 29.01
C ILE A 59 4.13 -20.09 27.71
N ALA A 60 4.77 -19.40 26.76
CA ALA A 60 5.31 -20.04 25.55
C ALA A 60 6.36 -21.13 25.84
N LYS A 61 7.04 -21.05 26.99
CA LYS A 61 8.00 -22.08 27.45
C LYS A 61 7.32 -23.24 28.16
N CYS A 62 6.05 -23.11 28.51
CA CYS A 62 5.25 -24.11 29.20
C CYS A 62 4.43 -24.92 28.20
N VAL A 63 5.00 -26.03 27.71
CA VAL A 63 4.39 -26.84 26.64
C VAL A 63 2.98 -27.35 27.02
N ASP A 64 2.80 -27.74 28.28
CA ASP A 64 1.54 -28.32 28.80
C ASP A 64 0.40 -27.30 28.96
N HIS A 65 0.70 -25.99 28.84
CA HIS A 65 -0.26 -24.91 29.04
C HIS A 65 -0.62 -24.16 27.75
N PHE A 66 -0.54 -24.86 26.60
CA PHE A 66 -0.76 -24.25 25.29
C PHE A 66 -2.17 -23.65 25.11
N GLU A 67 -3.21 -24.33 25.57
CA GLU A 67 -4.60 -23.84 25.47
C GLU A 67 -4.81 -22.53 26.24
N GLU A 68 -4.17 -22.41 27.41
CA GLU A 68 -4.20 -21.17 28.21
C GLU A 68 -3.45 -20.04 27.49
N ALA A 69 -2.34 -20.34 26.81
CA ALA A 69 -1.65 -19.36 25.98
C ALA A 69 -2.50 -18.88 24.81
N ILE A 70 -3.25 -19.77 24.14
CA ILE A 70 -4.18 -19.39 23.06
C ILE A 70 -5.22 -18.39 23.58
N LYS A 71 -5.86 -18.69 24.73
CA LYS A 71 -6.85 -17.78 25.33
C LYS A 71 -6.25 -16.40 25.60
N LEU A 72 -5.05 -16.35 26.18
CA LEU A 72 -4.37 -15.07 26.41
C LEU A 72 -4.11 -14.31 25.09
N ILE A 73 -3.68 -15.00 24.03
CA ILE A 73 -3.40 -14.40 22.73
C ILE A 73 -4.66 -13.79 22.13
N GLU A 74 -5.78 -14.52 22.16
CA GLU A 74 -7.05 -14.07 21.58
C GLU A 74 -7.67 -12.93 22.40
N GLU A 75 -7.74 -13.07 23.73
CA GLU A 75 -8.33 -12.05 24.62
C GLU A 75 -7.58 -10.71 24.61
N ARG A 76 -6.26 -10.74 24.36
CA ARG A 76 -5.39 -9.56 24.38
C ARG A 76 -4.85 -9.17 23.00
N GLU A 77 -5.33 -9.81 21.94
CA GLU A 77 -4.91 -9.63 20.55
C GLU A 77 -3.38 -9.67 20.33
N LEU A 78 -2.66 -10.56 21.02
CA LEU A 78 -1.19 -10.62 21.03
C LEU A 78 -0.59 -11.43 19.86
N TYR A 79 -1.27 -11.50 18.73
CA TYR A 79 -0.92 -12.40 17.61
C TYR A 79 0.50 -12.20 17.07
N SER A 80 0.93 -10.95 16.88
CA SER A 80 2.28 -10.65 16.40
C SER A 80 3.36 -11.06 17.40
N GLN A 81 3.14 -10.81 18.69
CA GLN A 81 4.05 -11.23 19.75
C GLN A 81 4.06 -12.75 19.91
N ALA A 82 2.94 -13.43 19.68
CA ALA A 82 2.85 -14.89 19.77
C ALA A 82 3.80 -15.59 18.80
N VAL A 83 3.89 -15.11 17.55
CA VAL A 83 4.84 -15.65 16.56
C VAL A 83 6.28 -15.56 17.07
N LEU A 84 6.65 -14.44 17.69
CA LEU A 84 8.00 -14.25 18.25
C LEU A 84 8.22 -15.11 19.49
N ALA A 85 7.28 -15.13 20.41
CA ALA A 85 7.37 -15.84 21.69
C ALA A 85 7.47 -17.36 21.51
N PHE A 86 6.73 -17.91 20.55
CA PHE A 86 6.71 -19.35 20.29
C PHE A 86 7.75 -19.79 19.26
N HIS A 87 8.57 -18.89 18.72
CA HIS A 87 9.60 -19.25 17.75
C HIS A 87 10.60 -20.28 18.34
N GLY A 88 10.77 -21.42 17.66
CA GLY A 88 11.62 -22.52 18.12
C GLY A 88 10.99 -23.44 19.17
N THR A 89 9.74 -23.19 19.58
CA THR A 89 8.99 -24.09 20.47
C THR A 89 8.27 -25.19 19.68
N PRO A 90 7.92 -26.33 20.31
CA PRO A 90 7.13 -27.38 19.67
C PRO A 90 5.78 -26.91 19.13
N ASN A 91 5.19 -25.88 19.75
CA ASN A 91 3.88 -25.34 19.39
C ASN A 91 3.93 -24.24 18.31
N PHE A 92 5.11 -23.94 17.75
CA PHE A 92 5.28 -22.86 16.78
C PHE A 92 4.37 -23.02 15.55
N THR A 93 4.25 -24.24 15.02
CA THR A 93 3.39 -24.57 13.87
C THR A 93 1.91 -24.27 14.18
N ASN A 94 1.45 -24.60 15.39
CA ASN A 94 0.09 -24.35 15.83
C ASN A 94 -0.19 -22.85 15.96
N ILE A 95 0.77 -22.08 16.49
CA ILE A 95 0.68 -20.62 16.55
C ILE A 95 0.67 -19.99 15.16
N CYS A 96 1.49 -20.48 14.24
CA CYS A 96 1.47 -20.00 12.85
C CYS A 96 0.08 -20.20 12.22
N ASN A 97 -0.56 -21.36 12.43
CA ASN A 97 -1.93 -21.61 11.95
C ASN A 97 -2.96 -20.69 12.62
N LEU A 98 -2.88 -20.49 13.94
CA LEU A 98 -3.78 -19.61 14.69
C LEU A 98 -3.69 -18.16 14.17
N VAL A 99 -2.47 -17.64 14.07
CA VAL A 99 -2.22 -16.26 13.62
C VAL A 99 -2.60 -16.10 12.16
N ALA A 100 -2.30 -17.09 11.30
CA ALA A 100 -2.74 -17.09 9.90
C ALA A 100 -4.26 -17.04 9.77
N SER A 101 -5.00 -17.82 10.56
CA SER A 101 -6.46 -17.82 10.57
C SER A 101 -7.04 -16.47 10.97
N ASN A 102 -6.43 -15.79 11.95
CA ASN A 102 -6.83 -14.44 12.35
C ASN A 102 -6.54 -13.41 11.24
N LEU A 103 -5.39 -13.50 10.56
CA LEU A 103 -5.05 -12.63 9.44
C LEU A 103 -6.00 -12.84 8.25
N GLU A 104 -6.35 -14.09 7.95
CA GLU A 104 -7.31 -14.41 6.91
C GLU A 104 -8.70 -13.85 7.21
N ALA A 105 -9.17 -13.95 8.47
CA ALA A 105 -10.42 -13.33 8.91
C ALA A 105 -10.41 -11.79 8.76
N LYS A 106 -9.22 -11.18 8.78
CA LYS A 106 -9.00 -9.74 8.53
C LYS A 106 -8.71 -9.42 7.05
N HIS A 107 -8.85 -10.40 6.15
CA HIS A 107 -8.52 -10.28 4.72
C HIS A 107 -7.05 -9.96 4.40
N CYS A 108 -6.14 -10.16 5.36
CA CYS A 108 -4.69 -10.04 5.17
C CYS A 108 -4.12 -11.35 4.59
N TYR A 109 -4.56 -11.70 3.38
CA TYR A 109 -4.28 -12.99 2.75
C TYR A 109 -2.79 -13.22 2.43
N GLY A 110 -2.01 -12.16 2.14
CA GLY A 110 -0.59 -12.30 1.83
C GLY A 110 0.23 -12.71 3.04
N GLU A 111 -0.01 -12.08 4.19
CA GLU A 111 0.62 -12.44 5.46
C GLU A 111 0.10 -13.77 5.99
N ALA A 112 -1.20 -14.04 5.84
CA ALA A 112 -1.79 -15.33 6.20
C ALA A 112 -1.15 -16.49 5.41
N SER A 113 -0.95 -16.34 4.10
CA SER A 113 -0.36 -17.39 3.26
C SER A 113 1.08 -17.72 3.68
N LEU A 114 1.86 -16.69 4.06
CA LEU A 114 3.22 -16.88 4.55
C LEU A 114 3.25 -17.74 5.82
N LEU A 115 2.36 -17.46 6.78
CA LEU A 115 2.27 -18.21 8.03
C LEU A 115 1.69 -19.61 7.85
N TYR A 116 0.68 -19.77 6.99
CA TYR A 116 0.18 -21.11 6.63
C TYR A 116 1.27 -21.95 5.99
N ARG A 117 2.08 -21.37 5.10
CA ARG A 117 3.24 -22.07 4.50
C ARG A 117 4.28 -22.45 5.56
N LYS A 118 4.57 -21.56 6.51
CA LYS A 118 5.45 -21.88 7.66
C LYS A 118 4.89 -23.01 8.52
N ALA A 119 3.57 -23.11 8.62
CA ALA A 119 2.88 -24.18 9.32
C ALA A 119 2.68 -25.47 8.48
N ALA A 120 3.27 -25.55 7.27
CA ALA A 120 3.04 -26.63 6.29
C ALA A 120 1.56 -26.84 5.92
N ASN A 121 0.71 -25.84 6.13
CA ASN A 121 -0.70 -25.85 5.75
C ASN A 121 -0.87 -25.29 4.33
N PHE A 122 -0.34 -26.03 3.35
CA PHE A 122 -0.28 -25.58 1.95
C PHE A 122 -1.67 -25.39 1.33
N LYS A 123 -2.68 -26.15 1.78
CA LYS A 123 -4.05 -26.01 1.30
C LYS A 123 -4.63 -24.62 1.59
N ARG A 124 -4.50 -24.14 2.83
CA ARG A 124 -4.96 -22.79 3.22
C ARG A 124 -4.09 -21.69 2.60
N ALA A 125 -2.77 -21.92 2.51
CA ALA A 125 -1.89 -20.99 1.81
C ALA A 125 -2.30 -20.81 0.34
N PHE A 126 -2.59 -21.92 -0.36
CA PHE A 126 -3.07 -21.89 -1.74
C PHE A 126 -4.38 -21.12 -1.90
N GLU A 127 -5.35 -21.32 -0.99
CA GLU A 127 -6.59 -20.55 -0.97
C GLU A 127 -6.33 -19.05 -0.79
N CYS A 128 -5.41 -18.67 0.10
CA CYS A 128 -5.01 -17.27 0.27
C CYS A 128 -4.42 -16.67 -1.02
N HIS A 129 -3.54 -17.40 -1.73
CA HIS A 129 -2.99 -16.94 -3.01
C HIS A 129 -4.06 -16.79 -4.10
N GLN A 130 -5.09 -17.63 -4.08
CA GLN A 130 -6.25 -17.47 -4.96
C GLN A 130 -7.03 -16.17 -4.67
N PHE A 131 -7.13 -15.75 -3.40
CA PHE A 131 -7.81 -14.49 -3.05
C PHE A 131 -7.06 -13.25 -3.54
N ILE A 132 -5.72 -13.26 -3.47
CA ILE A 132 -4.86 -12.15 -3.93
C ILE A 132 -4.46 -12.25 -5.41
N LEU A 133 -5.02 -13.22 -6.14
CA LEU A 133 -4.77 -13.45 -7.56
C LEU A 133 -3.30 -13.71 -7.92
N ASP A 134 -2.55 -14.33 -7.00
CA ASP A 134 -1.16 -14.72 -7.24
C ASP A 134 -1.09 -16.10 -7.90
N TRP A 135 -1.34 -16.09 -9.20
CA TRP A 135 -1.41 -17.30 -10.03
C TRP A 135 -0.08 -18.08 -10.07
N LYS A 136 1.06 -17.40 -9.94
CA LYS A 136 2.38 -18.04 -9.94
C LYS A 136 2.57 -18.87 -8.68
N ALA A 137 2.32 -18.28 -7.52
CA ALA A 137 2.39 -18.99 -6.24
C ALA A 137 1.40 -20.16 -6.19
N MET A 138 0.21 -20.04 -6.81
CA MET A 138 -0.71 -21.17 -6.94
C MET A 138 -0.08 -22.33 -7.73
N ILE A 139 0.58 -22.06 -8.85
CA ILE A 139 1.28 -23.08 -9.65
C ILE A 139 2.47 -23.67 -8.88
N ASP A 140 3.17 -22.88 -8.08
CA ASP A 140 4.33 -23.39 -7.32
C ASP A 140 3.91 -24.30 -6.15
N MET A 141 2.67 -24.15 -5.65
CA MET A 141 2.23 -24.80 -4.40
C MET A 141 1.15 -25.88 -4.57
N TYR A 142 0.53 -26.02 -5.75
CA TYR A 142 -0.62 -26.92 -5.91
C TYR A 142 -0.32 -28.38 -5.54
N GLU A 143 0.89 -28.90 -5.82
CA GLU A 143 1.29 -30.27 -5.46
C GLU A 143 1.37 -30.45 -3.94
N TYR A 144 2.00 -29.51 -3.24
CA TYR A 144 2.08 -29.51 -1.78
C TYR A 144 0.71 -29.34 -1.12
N ALA A 145 -0.23 -28.67 -1.80
CA ALA A 145 -1.60 -28.49 -1.37
C ALA A 145 -2.52 -29.68 -1.73
N GLU A 146 -1.98 -30.75 -2.34
CA GLU A 146 -2.72 -31.93 -2.80
C GLU A 146 -3.86 -31.59 -3.77
N ILE A 147 -3.66 -30.57 -4.61
CA ILE A 147 -4.62 -30.14 -5.61
C ILE A 147 -4.29 -30.82 -6.94
N SER A 148 -5.28 -31.40 -7.61
CA SER A 148 -5.04 -32.01 -8.93
C SER A 148 -4.75 -30.95 -9.99
N ALA A 149 -4.02 -31.34 -11.05
CA ALA A 149 -3.73 -30.45 -12.16
C ALA A 149 -5.02 -29.92 -12.83
N GLU A 150 -6.06 -30.74 -12.94
CA GLU A 150 -7.36 -30.33 -13.49
C GLU A 150 -8.04 -29.28 -12.62
N GLU A 151 -7.99 -29.44 -11.30
CA GLU A 151 -8.55 -28.47 -10.38
C GLU A 151 -7.77 -27.16 -10.38
N LEU A 152 -6.43 -27.22 -10.42
CA LEU A 152 -5.59 -26.03 -10.61
C LEU A 152 -5.98 -25.27 -11.87
N LYS A 153 -6.10 -25.95 -13.02
CA LYS A 153 -6.50 -25.34 -14.30
C LYS A 153 -7.88 -24.68 -14.21
N ARG A 154 -8.85 -25.30 -13.52
CA ARG A 154 -10.17 -24.69 -13.28
C ARG A 154 -10.09 -23.43 -12.42
N ARG A 155 -9.27 -23.44 -11.37
CA ARG A 155 -9.09 -22.29 -10.48
C ARG A 155 -8.34 -21.15 -11.18
N LEU A 156 -7.31 -21.45 -11.96
CA LEU A 156 -6.58 -20.46 -12.76
C LEU A 156 -7.46 -19.79 -13.81
N ALA A 157 -8.38 -20.53 -14.44
CA ALA A 157 -9.37 -19.94 -15.35
C ALA A 157 -10.27 -18.91 -14.63
N LYS A 158 -10.69 -19.18 -13.39
CA LYS A 158 -11.45 -18.21 -12.57
C LYS A 158 -10.60 -17.01 -12.15
N VAL A 159 -9.34 -17.25 -11.75
CA VAL A 159 -8.38 -16.20 -11.39
C VAL A 159 -8.09 -15.29 -12.59
N SER A 160 -7.98 -15.85 -13.80
CA SER A 160 -7.80 -15.09 -15.05
C SER A 160 -8.92 -14.08 -15.29
N ILE A 161 -10.18 -14.46 -15.04
CA ILE A 161 -11.33 -13.54 -15.18
C ILE A 161 -11.18 -12.35 -14.20
N ARG A 162 -10.86 -12.61 -12.94
CA ARG A 162 -10.66 -11.56 -11.94
C ARG A 162 -9.44 -10.68 -12.25
N LEU A 163 -8.36 -11.26 -12.77
CA LEU A 163 -7.19 -10.50 -13.22
C LEU A 163 -7.51 -9.59 -14.41
N GLU A 164 -8.38 -10.01 -15.32
CA GLU A 164 -8.87 -9.17 -16.42
C GLU A 164 -9.69 -7.99 -15.89
N GLU A 165 -10.59 -8.24 -14.93
CA GLU A 165 -11.39 -7.19 -14.27
C GLU A 165 -10.51 -6.14 -13.55
N ASP A 166 -9.42 -6.59 -12.93
CA ASP A 166 -8.40 -5.72 -12.29
C ASP A 166 -7.48 -5.00 -13.29
N GLY A 167 -7.65 -5.23 -14.60
CA GLY A 167 -6.80 -4.65 -15.65
C GLY A 167 -5.40 -5.27 -15.77
N ARG A 168 -5.13 -6.36 -15.04
CA ARG A 168 -3.88 -7.13 -15.09
C ARG A 168 -3.88 -8.11 -16.25
N PHE A 169 -4.04 -7.59 -17.47
CA PHE A 169 -4.25 -8.39 -18.69
C PHE A 169 -3.13 -9.40 -18.99
N PHE A 170 -1.87 -9.04 -18.70
CA PHE A 170 -0.74 -9.96 -18.88
C PHE A 170 -0.85 -11.19 -17.97
N ASP A 171 -1.06 -10.96 -16.67
CA ASP A 171 -1.22 -12.03 -15.69
C ASP A 171 -2.45 -12.89 -16.01
N ALA A 172 -3.54 -12.26 -16.45
CA ALA A 172 -4.74 -12.97 -16.88
C ALA A 172 -4.45 -13.91 -18.06
N ALA A 173 -3.68 -13.45 -19.05
CA ALA A 173 -3.30 -14.25 -20.21
C ALA A 173 -2.40 -15.43 -19.82
N GLU A 174 -1.40 -15.20 -18.97
CA GLU A 174 -0.48 -16.25 -18.49
C GLU A 174 -1.21 -17.32 -17.67
N ALA A 175 -2.05 -16.91 -16.71
CA ALA A 175 -2.85 -17.83 -15.91
C ALA A 175 -3.79 -18.69 -16.79
N LEU A 176 -4.38 -18.10 -17.82
CA LEU A 176 -5.25 -18.81 -18.76
C LEU A 176 -4.46 -19.70 -19.72
N SER A 177 -3.26 -19.28 -20.13
CA SER A 177 -2.34 -20.08 -20.95
C SER A 177 -1.95 -21.38 -20.25
N PHE A 178 -1.68 -21.31 -18.94
CA PHE A 178 -1.39 -22.50 -18.13
C PHE A 178 -2.56 -23.49 -18.06
N SER A 179 -3.80 -23.02 -18.21
CA SER A 179 -4.96 -23.92 -18.26
C SER A 179 -4.90 -24.91 -19.44
N GLY A 180 -4.15 -24.57 -20.50
CA GLY A 180 -3.82 -25.45 -21.62
C GLY A 180 -5.00 -25.81 -22.53
N LYS A 181 -6.15 -25.14 -22.39
CA LYS A 181 -7.32 -25.42 -23.24
C LYS A 181 -7.22 -24.62 -24.54
N LYS A 182 -7.25 -25.34 -25.66
CA LYS A 182 -7.25 -24.77 -27.03
C LYS A 182 -8.38 -23.75 -27.24
N GLU A 183 -9.53 -23.95 -26.61
CA GLU A 183 -10.68 -23.04 -26.64
C GLU A 183 -10.35 -21.63 -26.11
N HIS A 184 -9.32 -21.49 -25.27
CA HIS A 184 -8.90 -20.21 -24.71
C HIS A 184 -7.87 -19.47 -25.56
N SER A 185 -7.32 -20.08 -26.61
CA SER A 185 -6.24 -19.51 -27.42
C SER A 185 -6.59 -18.13 -27.98
N SER A 186 -7.80 -17.93 -28.51
CA SER A 186 -8.23 -16.63 -29.03
C SER A 186 -8.36 -15.58 -27.92
N LYS A 187 -8.79 -15.96 -26.72
CA LYS A 187 -8.93 -15.06 -25.57
C LYS A 187 -7.55 -14.65 -25.03
N ILE A 188 -6.60 -15.59 -24.96
CA ILE A 188 -5.22 -15.34 -24.53
C ILE A 188 -4.57 -14.25 -25.42
N VAL A 189 -4.67 -14.38 -26.75
CA VAL A 189 -4.15 -13.36 -27.68
C VAL A 189 -4.81 -12.00 -27.44
N LYS A 190 -6.13 -11.96 -27.28
CA LYS A 190 -6.85 -10.70 -26.98
C LYS A 190 -6.36 -10.06 -25.69
N LEU A 191 -6.16 -10.84 -24.62
CA LEU A 191 -5.64 -10.35 -23.35
C LEU A 191 -4.23 -9.78 -23.49
N TYR A 192 -3.31 -10.47 -24.19
CA TYR A 192 -1.98 -9.93 -24.46
C TYR A 192 -2.04 -8.60 -25.23
N CYS A 193 -2.88 -8.51 -26.28
CA CYS A 193 -3.07 -7.29 -27.05
C CYS A 193 -3.65 -6.14 -26.20
N GLN A 194 -4.64 -6.42 -25.35
CA GLN A 194 -5.21 -5.44 -24.41
C GLN A 194 -4.17 -4.93 -23.41
N GLY A 195 -3.30 -5.81 -22.91
CA GLY A 195 -2.16 -5.44 -22.07
C GLY A 195 -1.00 -4.77 -22.81
N GLY A 196 -1.09 -4.58 -24.14
CA GLY A 196 0.01 -4.05 -24.96
C GLY A 196 1.20 -5.00 -25.13
N ASN A 197 1.06 -6.26 -24.76
CA ASN A 197 2.10 -7.29 -24.84
C ASN A 197 2.13 -7.96 -26.22
N TRP A 198 2.37 -7.16 -27.26
CA TRP A 198 2.35 -7.62 -28.65
C TRP A 198 3.37 -8.73 -28.93
N ARG A 199 4.52 -8.72 -28.24
CA ARG A 199 5.54 -9.76 -28.39
C ARG A 199 5.00 -11.13 -27.98
N ASN A 200 4.39 -11.23 -26.80
CA ASN A 200 3.78 -12.45 -26.29
C ASN A 200 2.59 -12.88 -27.16
N ALA A 201 1.77 -11.93 -27.63
CA ALA A 201 0.69 -12.22 -28.57
C ALA A 201 1.22 -12.88 -29.86
N THR A 202 2.26 -12.31 -30.47
CA THR A 202 2.91 -12.85 -31.67
C THR A 202 3.54 -14.21 -31.41
N GLU A 203 4.30 -14.35 -30.32
CA GLU A 203 4.93 -15.63 -29.97
C GLU A 203 3.89 -16.73 -29.75
N PHE A 204 2.78 -16.40 -29.09
CA PHE A 204 1.67 -17.32 -28.90
C PHE A 204 1.01 -17.69 -30.24
N SER A 205 0.81 -16.72 -31.14
CA SER A 205 0.27 -16.98 -32.47
C SER A 205 1.17 -17.82 -33.37
N LEU A 206 2.50 -17.77 -33.21
CA LEU A 206 3.43 -18.65 -33.93
C LEU A 206 3.28 -20.13 -33.54
N ARG A 207 2.76 -20.40 -32.34
CA ARG A 207 2.49 -21.77 -31.86
C ARG A 207 1.10 -22.26 -32.26
N PHE A 208 0.19 -21.35 -32.60
CA PHE A 208 -1.21 -21.63 -32.88
C PHE A 208 -1.71 -20.76 -34.05
N ASP A 209 -1.56 -21.23 -35.29
CA ASP A 209 -1.90 -20.45 -36.49
C ASP A 209 -3.37 -19.99 -36.53
N GLU A 210 -4.27 -20.72 -35.88
CA GLU A 210 -5.71 -20.43 -35.78
C GLU A 210 -6.02 -19.08 -35.13
N VAL A 211 -5.12 -18.54 -34.30
CA VAL A 211 -5.31 -17.24 -33.64
C VAL A 211 -4.70 -16.06 -34.40
N VAL A 212 -3.97 -16.31 -35.50
CA VAL A 212 -3.38 -15.26 -36.34
C VAL A 212 -4.42 -14.27 -36.88
N PRO A 213 -5.62 -14.68 -37.34
CA PRO A 213 -6.66 -13.73 -37.74
C PRO A 213 -7.08 -12.78 -36.62
N VAL A 214 -7.18 -13.29 -35.39
CA VAL A 214 -7.52 -12.49 -34.20
C VAL A 214 -6.42 -11.48 -33.89
N LEU A 215 -5.15 -11.88 -33.96
CA LEU A 215 -4.02 -10.98 -33.78
C LEU A 215 -4.02 -9.85 -34.85
N ASN A 216 -4.25 -10.21 -36.12
CA ASN A 216 -4.29 -9.26 -37.23
C ASN A 216 -5.42 -8.23 -37.09
N GLU A 217 -6.58 -8.65 -36.58
CA GLU A 217 -7.69 -7.75 -36.25
C GLU A 217 -7.27 -6.76 -35.14
N GLN A 218 -6.72 -7.25 -34.03
CA GLN A 218 -6.28 -6.40 -32.92
C GLN A 218 -5.16 -5.42 -33.32
N LEU A 219 -4.22 -5.85 -34.16
CA LEU A 219 -3.17 -4.98 -34.70
C LEU A 219 -3.73 -3.89 -35.60
N ARG A 220 -4.73 -4.23 -36.43
CA ARG A 220 -5.42 -3.26 -37.31
C ARG A 220 -6.16 -2.21 -36.48
N ASP A 221 -6.90 -2.63 -35.47
CA ASP A 221 -7.60 -1.72 -34.56
C ASP A 221 -6.62 -0.80 -33.84
N ARG A 222 -5.51 -1.36 -33.35
CA ARG A 222 -4.43 -0.58 -32.72
C ARG A 222 -3.83 0.43 -33.68
N TYR A 223 -3.57 0.03 -34.94
CA TYR A 223 -3.04 0.92 -35.96
C TYR A 223 -3.98 2.11 -36.22
N TYR A 224 -5.27 1.86 -36.44
CA TYR A 224 -6.23 2.93 -36.69
C TYR A 224 -6.43 3.84 -35.47
N SER A 225 -6.47 3.25 -34.27
CA SER A 225 -6.50 4.01 -33.01
C SER A 225 -5.29 4.93 -32.87
N LEU A 226 -4.07 4.40 -33.08
CA LEU A 226 -2.84 5.18 -32.99
C LEU A 226 -2.77 6.26 -34.06
N LYS A 227 -3.15 5.94 -35.30
CA LYS A 227 -3.21 6.91 -36.40
C LYS A 227 -4.15 8.06 -36.08
N LYS A 228 -5.35 7.77 -35.55
CA LYS A 228 -6.31 8.78 -35.11
C LYS A 228 -5.73 9.66 -34.00
N ASN A 229 -5.13 9.05 -32.98
CA ASN A 229 -4.53 9.79 -31.87
C ASN A 229 -3.41 10.72 -32.34
N ILE A 230 -2.52 10.26 -33.22
CA ILE A 230 -1.44 11.08 -33.80
C ILE A 230 -2.03 12.28 -34.56
N MET A 231 -3.08 12.08 -35.34
CA MET A 231 -3.76 13.17 -36.05
C MET A 231 -4.38 14.19 -35.10
N CYS A 232 -5.05 13.72 -34.03
CA CYS A 232 -5.61 14.59 -33.00
C CYS A 232 -4.52 15.40 -32.27
N TRP A 233 -3.45 14.73 -31.81
CA TRP A 233 -2.34 15.39 -31.12
C TRP A 233 -1.64 16.43 -32.01
N ARG A 234 -1.49 16.13 -33.31
CA ARG A 234 -0.94 17.10 -34.26
C ARG A 234 -1.81 18.35 -34.37
N ALA A 235 -3.14 18.18 -34.49
CA ALA A 235 -4.07 19.30 -34.58
C ALA A 235 -4.12 20.12 -33.27
N GLU A 236 -4.08 19.46 -32.12
CA GLU A 236 -4.00 20.13 -30.81
C GLU A 236 -2.70 20.92 -30.65
N LEU A 237 -1.57 20.33 -31.03
CA LEU A 237 -0.27 20.99 -31.00
C LEU A 237 -0.27 22.24 -31.89
N GLU A 238 -0.78 22.13 -33.12
CA GLU A 238 -0.89 23.26 -34.05
C GLU A 238 -1.78 24.37 -33.48
N ARG A 239 -2.95 24.03 -32.93
CA ARG A 239 -3.84 24.99 -32.27
C ARG A 239 -3.15 25.70 -31.09
N HIS A 240 -2.42 24.95 -30.26
CA HIS A 240 -1.70 25.52 -29.12
C HIS A 240 -0.54 26.42 -29.55
N CYS A 241 0.22 26.04 -30.58
CA CYS A 241 1.27 26.87 -31.17
C CYS A 241 0.71 28.19 -31.74
N ASN A 242 -0.37 28.12 -32.52
CA ASN A 242 -1.02 29.31 -33.08
C ASN A 242 -1.56 30.24 -31.98
N ARG A 243 -2.22 29.68 -30.96
CA ARG A 243 -2.68 30.45 -29.80
C ARG A 243 -1.51 31.10 -29.06
N LEU A 244 -0.41 30.38 -28.85
CA LEU A 244 0.78 30.91 -28.19
C LEU A 244 1.38 32.08 -28.98
N GLN A 245 1.42 32.00 -30.31
CA GLN A 245 1.88 33.10 -31.16
C GLN A 245 1.00 34.35 -31.00
N VAL A 246 -0.33 34.18 -30.98
CA VAL A 246 -1.28 35.29 -30.74
C VAL A 246 -1.10 35.88 -29.34
N VAL A 247 -0.95 35.06 -28.30
CA VAL A 247 -0.74 35.54 -26.92
C VAL A 247 0.59 36.31 -26.83
N ARG A 248 1.66 35.82 -27.47
CA ARG A 248 2.95 36.50 -27.51
C ARG A 248 2.88 37.84 -28.24
N SER A 249 2.19 37.91 -29.38
CA SER A 249 2.05 39.17 -30.12
C SER A 249 1.21 40.18 -29.36
N LYS A 250 0.07 39.77 -28.76
CA LYS A 250 -0.75 40.62 -27.90
C LYS A 250 0.04 41.15 -26.71
N LYS A 251 0.78 40.28 -26.00
CA LYS A 251 1.62 40.69 -24.86
C LYS A 251 2.73 41.66 -25.30
N LYS A 252 3.35 41.45 -26.46
CA LYS A 252 4.35 42.38 -27.00
C LYS A 252 3.75 43.74 -27.35
N ALA A 253 2.61 43.77 -28.05
CA ALA A 253 1.91 45.00 -28.42
C ALA A 253 1.45 45.78 -27.18
N MET A 254 0.94 45.06 -26.17
CA MET A 254 0.59 45.63 -24.87
C MET A 254 1.81 46.24 -24.18
N LEU A 255 2.97 45.56 -24.14
CA LEU A 255 4.18 46.14 -23.58
C LEU A 255 4.68 47.39 -24.35
N GLN A 256 4.52 47.40 -25.68
CA GLN A 256 4.87 48.56 -26.52
C GLN A 256 3.96 49.76 -26.26
N ALA A 257 2.64 49.56 -26.26
CA ALA A 257 1.68 50.62 -25.93
C ALA A 257 1.92 51.20 -24.52
N TRP A 258 2.37 50.37 -23.58
CA TRP A 258 2.73 50.83 -22.22
C TRP A 258 3.99 51.71 -22.23
N ALA A 259 4.98 51.38 -23.06
CA ALA A 259 6.20 52.15 -23.23
C ALA A 259 5.95 53.49 -23.96
N ASP A 260 5.06 53.51 -24.95
CA ASP A 260 4.73 54.70 -25.75
C ASP A 260 3.80 55.69 -25.01
N GLY A 261 3.23 55.28 -23.87
CA GLY A 261 2.40 56.13 -23.01
C GLY A 261 0.92 56.18 -23.38
N ASP A 262 0.50 55.40 -24.38
CA ASP A 262 -0.88 55.30 -24.90
C ASP A 262 -1.80 54.39 -24.07
N PHE A 263 -1.48 54.17 -22.79
CA PHE A 263 -2.24 53.25 -21.96
C PHE A 263 -3.48 53.87 -21.33
N GLU A 264 -4.65 53.49 -21.84
CA GLU A 264 -5.92 53.60 -21.12
C GLU A 264 -6.04 52.46 -20.10
N GLU A 265 -6.23 52.83 -18.84
CA GLU A 265 -6.08 51.99 -17.65
C GLU A 265 -7.20 50.95 -17.45
N ASN A 266 -8.16 50.86 -18.38
CA ASN A 266 -9.45 50.23 -18.12
C ASN A 266 -9.59 48.75 -18.49
N ASP A 267 -8.69 48.16 -19.31
CA ASP A 267 -8.93 46.80 -19.85
C ASP A 267 -7.90 45.74 -19.42
N VAL A 268 -7.03 46.07 -18.45
CA VAL A 268 -5.80 45.29 -18.19
C VAL A 268 -5.78 44.58 -16.83
N GLN A 269 -6.69 44.92 -15.91
CA GLN A 269 -6.64 44.33 -14.56
C GLN A 269 -6.94 42.83 -14.52
N SER A 270 -7.55 42.23 -15.55
CA SER A 270 -8.08 40.85 -15.42
C SER A 270 -7.23 39.73 -16.03
N GLU A 271 -6.31 39.99 -16.98
CA GLU A 271 -5.59 38.89 -17.67
C GLU A 271 -4.06 39.00 -17.66
N ALA A 272 -3.49 40.17 -17.39
CA ALA A 272 -2.03 40.36 -17.35
C ALA A 272 -1.42 40.11 -15.96
N PHE A 273 -2.24 40.12 -14.90
CA PHE A 273 -1.82 39.96 -13.50
C PHE A 273 -2.17 38.56 -12.97
N SER A 274 -1.65 37.51 -13.60
CA SER A 274 -1.57 36.20 -12.94
C SER A 274 -0.25 36.14 -12.14
N ASP A 275 -0.35 36.47 -10.84
CA ASP A 275 0.44 36.10 -9.65
C ASP A 275 1.99 36.06 -9.65
N ALA A 276 2.70 36.26 -10.77
CA ALA A 276 4.16 36.17 -10.82
C ALA A 276 4.88 37.43 -11.33
N SER A 277 4.14 38.51 -11.64
CA SER A 277 4.72 39.78 -12.13
C SER A 277 4.59 40.90 -11.11
N SER A 278 5.25 40.74 -9.96
CA SER A 278 5.18 41.67 -8.82
C SER A 278 6.32 42.71 -8.79
N MET A 279 6.96 43.06 -9.92
CA MET A 279 8.16 43.94 -9.89
C MET A 279 8.11 45.21 -10.73
N ILE A 280 6.98 45.60 -11.33
CA ILE A 280 6.90 46.92 -11.97
C ILE A 280 5.71 47.68 -11.39
N SER A 281 5.94 48.21 -10.19
CA SER A 281 5.05 49.15 -9.52
C SER A 281 4.88 50.42 -10.35
N SER A 282 3.66 50.93 -10.38
CA SER A 282 3.14 52.21 -10.89
C SER A 282 3.87 53.50 -10.39
N ALA A 283 5.02 53.36 -9.74
CA ALA A 283 5.82 54.46 -9.19
C ALA A 283 6.57 55.29 -10.25
N SER A 284 6.68 54.83 -11.49
CA SER A 284 7.36 55.57 -12.57
C SER A 284 6.54 56.72 -13.18
N ARG A 285 5.23 56.82 -12.87
CA ARG A 285 4.38 57.93 -13.30
C ARG A 285 4.49 59.20 -12.42
N ALA A 286 5.13 59.13 -11.26
CA ALA A 286 5.24 60.27 -10.33
C ALA A 286 6.35 61.28 -10.67
N SER A 287 7.25 61.00 -11.63
CA SER A 287 8.43 61.84 -11.88
C SER A 287 8.23 63.00 -12.85
N ARG A 288 7.03 63.19 -13.41
CA ARG A 288 6.76 64.21 -14.45
C ARG A 288 5.85 65.37 -14.05
N MET A 289 5.36 65.40 -12.81
CA MET A 289 4.55 66.50 -12.32
C MET A 289 4.97 66.90 -10.91
N SER A 290 6.00 67.76 -10.80
CA SER A 290 6.16 68.75 -9.73
C SER A 290 7.50 69.47 -9.91
N THR A 291 7.49 70.67 -10.49
CA THR A 291 8.28 71.82 -10.03
C THR A 291 7.89 73.06 -10.83
N ALA A 292 6.75 73.65 -10.47
CA ALA A 292 6.50 75.05 -10.78
C ALA A 292 5.88 75.75 -9.57
N SER A 293 6.61 76.77 -9.13
CA SER A 293 6.20 77.87 -8.24
C SER A 293 6.23 77.64 -6.72
N SER A 294 7.25 78.21 -6.08
CA SER A 294 6.97 79.37 -5.20
C SER A 294 8.10 80.40 -5.26
N ARG A 295 7.73 81.61 -5.71
CA ARG A 295 8.51 82.84 -5.54
C ARG A 295 8.43 83.24 -4.06
N ARG A 296 9.56 83.46 -3.38
CA ARG A 296 9.64 84.35 -2.22
C ARG A 296 10.81 85.31 -2.39
N ARG A 297 10.49 86.61 -2.37
CA ARG A 297 11.39 87.74 -2.58
C ARG A 297 12.27 88.02 -1.35
N LYS A 298 13.50 88.42 -1.65
CA LYS A 298 14.40 89.41 -0.98
C LYS A 298 14.82 89.18 0.49
N HIS A 299 16.13 89.03 0.69
CA HIS A 299 16.92 90.08 1.37
C HIS A 299 18.32 90.14 0.76
N VAL A 300 18.75 91.36 0.42
CA VAL A 300 20.14 91.76 0.15
C VAL A 300 20.70 92.21 1.49
N GLU A 301 21.95 91.88 1.82
CA GLU A 301 23.07 92.83 1.94
C GLU A 301 24.23 92.27 2.79
N LYS A 302 25.44 92.46 2.25
CA LYS A 302 26.81 92.41 2.81
C LYS A 302 27.35 91.09 3.38
#